data_AF-A0A8T5KH20-F1
#
_entry.id   AF-A0A8T5KH20-F1
#
_cell.length_a   1.000
_cell.length_b   1.000
_cell.length_c   1.000
_cell.angle_alpha   90.00
_cell.angle_beta   90.00
_cell.angle_gamma   90.00
#
_symmetry.space_group_name_H-M   'P 1'
#
loop_
_entity.id
_entity.type
_entity.pdbx_description
1 polymer ?
#
loop_
_entity_poly.entity_id
_entity_poly.type
_entity_poly.pdbx_seq_one_letter_code
_entity_poly.pdbx_strand_id
1 'polypeptide(L)'
;MSEPLRDYSEVAEVAEDTSSASEYTADAIQVLKGLEGVRKRPAMYIGDTGEGGLHEMVKEIVNNSVDEAMADRCSRIDVIVTREGSVRVRDDGHGIPVDFHPGEN
;
A
#
# COMPACT_ATOMS: atom_id res chain seq x y z
N MET A 1 24.18 26.53 47.03
CA MET A 1 22.78 26.32 47.44
C MET A 1 22.37 24.97 46.87
N SER A 2 22.48 23.91 47.69
CA SER A 2 22.06 22.56 47.31
C SER A 2 20.55 22.47 47.48
N GLU A 3 19.82 22.33 46.39
CA GLU A 3 18.39 22.04 46.49
C GLU A 3 18.21 20.70 47.20
N PRO A 4 17.28 20.59 48.17
CA PRO A 4 16.99 19.32 48.79
C PRO A 4 16.29 18.40 47.79
N LEU A 5 16.64 17.12 47.82
CA LEU A 5 16.02 16.07 47.02
C LEU A 5 14.50 16.06 47.29
N ARG A 6 13.69 16.22 46.24
CA ARG A 6 12.24 16.09 46.32
C ARG A 6 11.90 14.67 46.78
N ASP A 7 11.11 14.60 47.85
CA ASP A 7 10.51 13.36 48.35
C ASP A 7 9.38 12.94 47.39
N TYR A 8 9.58 11.83 46.69
CA TYR A 8 8.65 11.28 45.71
C TYR A 8 7.67 10.25 46.31
N SER A 9 7.51 10.23 47.64
CA SER A 9 6.68 9.24 48.35
C SER A 9 5.16 9.38 48.17
N GLU A 10 4.67 10.41 47.47
CA GLU A 10 3.23 10.59 47.18
C GLU A 10 2.92 10.59 45.66
N VAL A 11 3.40 9.57 44.93
CA VAL A 11 2.82 9.27 43.61
C VAL A 11 1.54 8.44 43.81
N ALA A 12 0.41 9.10 43.59
CA ALA A 12 -0.93 8.54 43.64
C ALA A 12 -1.05 7.24 42.82
N GLU A 13 -1.77 6.25 43.38
CA GLU A 13 -2.10 4.99 42.73
C GLU A 13 -2.71 5.24 41.35
N VAL A 14 -1.99 4.82 40.31
CA VAL A 14 -2.54 4.69 38.96
C VAL A 14 -3.35 3.40 38.96
N ALA A 15 -4.67 3.53 38.81
CA ALA A 15 -5.55 2.39 38.61
C ALA A 15 -5.09 1.61 37.38
N GLU A 16 -4.60 0.39 37.59
CA GLU A 16 -4.31 -0.57 36.52
C GLU A 16 -5.63 -0.92 35.82
N ASP A 17 -5.84 -0.35 34.64
CA ASP A 17 -6.80 -0.89 33.68
C ASP A 17 -6.24 -2.22 33.17
N THR A 18 -6.54 -3.29 33.91
CA THR A 18 -6.24 -4.68 33.55
C THR A 18 -7.16 -5.16 32.42
N SER A 19 -7.14 -4.44 31.28
CA SER A 19 -7.61 -5.01 30.03
C SER A 19 -6.54 -5.97 29.52
N SER A 20 -6.68 -7.24 29.89
CA SER A 20 -5.96 -8.43 29.38
C SER A 20 -4.55 -8.14 28.84
N ALA A 21 -3.52 -8.41 29.64
CA ALA A 21 -2.16 -8.50 29.14
C ALA A 21 -2.10 -9.58 28.04
N SER A 22 -2.36 -9.18 26.80
CA SER A 22 -2.09 -9.97 25.61
C SER A 22 -0.59 -10.21 25.64
N GLU A 23 -0.18 -11.45 25.90
CA GLU A 23 1.24 -11.82 25.86
C GLU A 23 1.78 -11.44 24.48
N TYR A 24 2.63 -10.40 24.43
CA TYR A 24 3.30 -9.97 23.22
C TYR A 24 4.49 -10.89 22.99
N THR A 25 4.23 -12.04 22.36
CA THR A 25 5.23 -13.05 21.99
C THR A 25 5.66 -12.88 20.53
N ALA A 26 6.65 -13.65 20.08
CA ALA A 26 7.10 -13.64 18.69
C ALA A 26 5.97 -13.96 17.69
N ASP A 27 4.97 -14.74 18.12
CA ASP A 27 3.80 -15.11 17.31
C ASP A 27 2.87 -13.91 17.02
N ALA A 28 2.99 -12.81 17.77
CA ALA A 28 2.25 -11.58 17.51
C ALA A 28 2.78 -10.82 16.27
N ILE A 29 3.95 -11.19 15.75
CA ILE A 29 4.53 -10.58 14.55
C ILE A 29 4.02 -11.28 13.29
N GLN A 30 3.21 -10.57 12.51
CA GLN A 30 2.67 -11.07 11.25
C GLN A 30 3.48 -10.59 10.05
N VAL A 31 3.93 -11.53 9.21
CA VAL A 31 4.47 -11.24 7.87
C VAL A 31 3.37 -11.41 6.84
N LEU A 32 3.07 -10.34 6.12
CA LEU A 32 2.11 -10.34 5.00
C LEU A 32 2.84 -10.67 3.71
N LYS A 33 2.41 -11.72 2.99
CA LYS A 33 3.11 -12.19 1.78
C LYS A 33 2.45 -11.65 0.51
N GLY A 34 3.25 -11.39 -0.51
CA GLY A 34 2.76 -10.91 -1.82
C GLY A 34 1.85 -9.68 -1.70
N LEU A 35 0.65 -9.76 -2.27
CA LEU A 35 -0.31 -8.66 -2.31
C LEU A 35 -1.13 -8.47 -1.02
N GLU A 36 -0.92 -9.30 0.01
CA GLU A 36 -1.67 -9.19 1.27
C GLU A 36 -1.44 -7.85 1.97
N GLY A 37 -0.19 -7.36 1.96
CA GLY A 37 0.16 -6.06 2.52
C GLY A 37 -0.59 -4.91 1.83
N VAL A 38 -0.61 -4.95 0.50
CA VAL A 38 -1.32 -3.96 -0.34
C VAL A 38 -2.81 -3.95 -0.01
N ARG A 39 -3.44 -5.13 0.06
CA ARG A 39 -4.87 -5.25 0.37
C ARG A 39 -5.20 -4.83 1.80
N LYS A 40 -4.30 -5.08 2.75
CA LYS A 40 -4.49 -4.70 4.16
C LYS A 40 -4.37 -3.20 4.38
N ARG A 41 -3.51 -2.52 3.61
CA ARG A 41 -3.23 -1.08 3.75
C ARG A 41 -3.18 -0.38 2.38
N PRO A 42 -4.30 -0.34 1.63
CA PRO A 42 -4.31 0.14 0.24
C PRO A 42 -3.93 1.62 0.11
N ALA A 43 -4.35 2.46 1.04
CA ALA A 43 -4.02 3.89 1.05
C ALA A 43 -2.51 4.19 1.03
N MET A 44 -1.67 3.26 1.52
CA MET A 44 -0.21 3.39 1.41
C MET A 44 0.30 3.33 -0.03
N TYR A 45 -0.44 2.66 -0.93
CA TYR A 45 -0.05 2.40 -2.31
C TYR A 45 -0.81 3.27 -3.31
N ILE A 46 -2.09 3.54 -3.05
CA ILE A 46 -2.98 4.32 -3.95
C ILE A 46 -3.45 5.65 -3.34
N GLY A 47 -2.84 6.09 -2.23
CA GLY A 47 -3.14 7.35 -1.53
C GLY A 47 -4.37 7.28 -0.64
N ASP A 48 -5.54 6.99 -1.20
CA ASP A 48 -6.80 6.82 -0.48
C ASP A 48 -7.67 5.71 -1.10
N THR A 49 -8.82 5.40 -0.50
CA THR A 49 -9.79 4.41 -1.04
C THR A 49 -11.10 5.07 -1.50
N GLY A 50 -11.08 6.38 -1.73
CA GLY A 50 -12.17 7.16 -2.31
C GLY A 50 -11.98 7.36 -3.81
N GLU A 51 -12.55 8.45 -4.34
CA GLU A 51 -12.47 8.77 -5.77
C GLU A 51 -11.03 9.05 -6.22
N GLY A 52 -10.22 9.69 -5.36
CA GLY A 52 -8.82 10.00 -5.64
C GLY A 52 -8.02 8.74 -5.94
N GLY A 53 -8.01 7.79 -5.00
CA GLY A 53 -7.32 6.52 -5.18
C GLY A 53 -7.92 5.64 -6.28
N LEU A 54 -9.23 5.72 -6.51
CA LEU A 54 -9.87 5.04 -7.65
C LEU A 54 -9.28 5.51 -8.99
N HIS A 55 -9.16 6.82 -9.18
CA HIS A 55 -8.55 7.38 -10.39
C HIS A 55 -7.04 7.09 -10.45
N GLU A 56 -6.35 7.05 -9.31
CA GLU A 56 -4.93 6.69 -9.27
C GLU A 56 -4.68 5.29 -9.82
N MET A 57 -5.52 4.30 -9.47
CA MET A 57 -5.43 2.96 -10.07
C MET A 57 -5.52 2.97 -11.60
N VAL A 58 -6.34 3.85 -12.17
CA VAL A 58 -6.43 3.99 -13.64
C VAL A 58 -5.18 4.65 -14.20
N LYS A 59 -4.66 5.69 -13.55
CA LYS A 59 -3.44 6.38 -13.97
C LYS A 59 -2.24 5.45 -13.98
N GLU A 60 -2.08 4.58 -12.98
CA GLU A 60 -0.97 3.62 -12.95
C GLU A 60 -0.90 2.75 -14.23
N ILE A 61 -2.06 2.28 -14.72
CA ILE A 61 -2.10 1.50 -15.96
C ILE A 61 -1.85 2.37 -17.19
N VAL A 62 -2.44 3.58 -17.24
CA VAL A 62 -2.20 4.51 -18.34
C VAL A 62 -0.74 4.95 -18.41
N ASN A 63 -0.09 5.15 -17.27
CA ASN A 63 1.30 5.59 -17.18
C ASN A 63 2.25 4.54 -17.78
N ASN A 64 2.01 3.25 -17.53
CA ASN A 64 2.78 2.19 -18.19
C ASN A 64 2.67 2.25 -19.72
N SER A 65 1.48 2.56 -20.26
CA SER A 65 1.29 2.76 -21.70
C SER A 65 1.97 4.05 -22.20
N VAL A 66 1.98 5.12 -21.39
CA VAL A 66 2.67 6.38 -21.70
C VAL A 66 4.18 6.19 -21.73
N ASP A 67 4.75 5.37 -20.85
CA ASP A 67 6.19 5.06 -20.85
C ASP A 67 6.62 4.39 -22.16
N GLU A 68 5.78 3.50 -22.72
CA GLU A 68 6.01 2.93 -24.06
C GLU A 68 5.93 4.00 -25.15
N ALA A 69 5.00 4.96 -25.05
CA ALA A 69 4.91 6.06 -26.00
C ALA A 69 6.12 7.00 -25.91
N MET A 70 6.60 7.29 -24.69
CA MET A 70 7.81 8.09 -24.44
C MET A 70 9.08 7.41 -24.95
N ALA A 71 9.06 6.10 -25.11
CA ALA A 71 10.13 5.32 -25.73
C ALA A 71 10.00 5.20 -27.27
N ASP A 72 9.07 5.94 -27.90
CA ASP A 72 8.73 5.86 -29.33
C ASP A 72 8.21 4.48 -29.77
N ARG A 73 7.61 3.74 -28.83
CA ARG A 73 7.17 2.35 -29.02
C ARG A 73 5.66 2.17 -29.08
N CYS A 74 4.89 3.17 -28.65
CA CYS A 74 3.43 3.21 -28.70
C CYS A 74 2.96 4.50 -29.39
N SER A 75 1.97 4.41 -30.28
CA SER A 75 1.40 5.54 -31.02
C SER A 75 -0.04 5.86 -30.62
N ARG A 76 -0.72 4.90 -29.99
CA ARG A 76 -2.13 5.03 -29.62
C ARG A 76 -2.44 4.33 -28.31
N ILE A 77 -3.08 5.07 -27.41
CA ILE A 77 -3.62 4.55 -26.14
C ILE A 77 -5.13 4.79 -26.12
N ASP A 78 -5.91 3.71 -26.00
CA ASP A 78 -7.36 3.77 -25.83
C ASP A 78 -7.72 3.50 -24.37
N VAL A 79 -8.43 4.44 -23.72
CA VAL A 79 -8.99 4.27 -22.37
C VAL A 79 -10.51 4.15 -22.48
N ILE A 80 -11.06 3.03 -22.01
CA ILE A 80 -12.46 2.67 -22.18
C ILE A 80 -13.07 2.42 -20.81
N VAL A 81 -14.02 3.27 -20.42
CA VAL A 81 -14.90 3.00 -19.26
C VAL A 81 -16.07 2.15 -19.74
N THR A 82 -16.21 0.94 -19.21
CA THR A 82 -17.25 0.00 -19.62
C THR A 82 -18.55 0.26 -18.86
N ARG A 83 -19.68 -0.24 -19.40
CA ARG A 83 -21.00 -0.07 -18.76
C ARG A 83 -21.10 -0.83 -17.43
N GLU A 84 -20.26 -1.82 -17.24
CA GLU A 84 -20.16 -2.65 -16.04
C GLU A 84 -19.34 -1.98 -14.93
N GLY A 85 -18.81 -0.78 -15.17
CA GLY A 85 -18.02 -0.03 -14.18
C GLY A 85 -16.53 -0.41 -14.13
N SER A 86 -16.03 -1.13 -15.14
CA SER A 86 -14.60 -1.42 -15.29
C SER A 86 -13.91 -0.40 -16.20
N VAL A 87 -12.58 -0.30 -16.10
CA VAL A 87 -11.75 0.49 -17.03
C VAL A 87 -10.81 -0.44 -17.76
N ARG A 88 -10.76 -0.32 -19.09
CA ARG A 88 -9.80 -1.02 -19.95
C ARG A 88 -8.87 0.01 -20.59
N VAL A 89 -7.57 -0.20 -20.43
CA VAL A 89 -6.52 0.52 -21.13
C VAL A 89 -5.93 -0.41 -22.18
N ARG A 90 -5.83 0.05 -23.42
CA ARG A 90 -5.21 -0.69 -24.53
C ARG A 90 -4.20 0.23 -25.20
N ASP A 91 -2.97 -0.23 -25.34
CA ASP A 91 -1.94 0.41 -26.16
C ASP A 91 -1.49 -0.49 -27.32
N ASP A 92 -0.76 0.10 -28.26
CA ASP A 92 -0.07 -0.59 -29.36
C ASP A 92 1.46 -0.66 -29.12
N GLY A 93 1.88 -0.66 -27.85
CA GLY A 93 3.27 -0.76 -27.43
C GLY A 93 3.89 -2.15 -27.68
N HIS A 94 5.09 -2.37 -27.14
CA HIS A 94 5.78 -3.68 -27.27
C HIS A 94 5.07 -4.82 -26.53
N GLY A 95 4.24 -4.47 -25.55
CA GLY A 95 3.59 -5.41 -24.65
C GLY A 95 4.50 -5.85 -23.50
N ILE A 96 3.87 -6.38 -22.46
CA ILE A 96 4.57 -6.96 -21.31
C ILE A 96 5.28 -8.25 -21.77
N PRO A 97 6.57 -8.48 -21.41
CA PRO A 97 7.26 -9.72 -21.73
C PRO A 97 6.52 -10.96 -21.19
N VAL A 98 6.37 -11.97 -22.04
CA VAL A 98 5.62 -13.21 -21.73
C VAL A 98 6.50 -14.46 -21.62
N ASP A 99 7.81 -14.29 -21.76
CA ASP A 99 8.77 -15.38 -21.58
C ASP A 99 8.89 -15.78 -20.10
N PHE A 100 9.37 -17.01 -19.86
CA PHE A 100 9.60 -17.51 -18.50
C PHE A 100 10.65 -16.67 -17.78
N HIS A 101 10.30 -16.18 -16.58
CA HIS A 101 11.25 -15.48 -15.73
C HIS A 101 12.21 -16.49 -15.08
N PRO A 102 13.54 -16.36 -15.26
CA PRO A 102 14.49 -17.29 -14.65
C PRO A 102 14.39 -17.26 -13.12
N GLY A 103 14.01 -18.38 -12.52
CA GLY A 103 13.94 -18.56 -11.06
C GLY A 103 12.53 -18.68 -10.48
N GLU A 104 11.49 -18.48 -11.28
CA GLU A 104 10.10 -18.78 -10.91
C GLU A 104 9.64 -20.05 -11.64
N ASN A 105 9.30 -21.10 -10.88
CA ASN A 105 8.79 -22.38 -11.38
C ASN A 105 7.27 -22.46 -11.22
#